data_AF-A0A3B0ZAP9-F1
#
_entry.id   AF-A0A3B0ZAP9-F1
#
_cell.length_a   1.000
_cell.length_b   1.000
_cell.length_c   1.000
_cell.angle_alpha   90.00
_cell.angle_beta   90.00
_cell.angle_gamma   90.00
#
_symmetry.space_group_name_H-M   'P 1'
#
loop_
_entity.id
_entity.type
_entity.pdbx_description
1 polymer ?
#
loop_
_entity_poly.entity_id
_entity_poly.type
_entity_poly.pdbx_seq_one_letter_code
_entity_poly.pdbx_strand_id
1 'polypeptide(L)'
;MKLLFLAIVFVLAQGCTSTPDRLHSLDISLIGYEKALRWGHEDSLVGFMVSRQTIDLELIKRYNQVDIGGYNTLGRTISEDLNRAELTVAIDYIDKESMRVRKLVDKQVWVYDDEVGRWLLASTLPAFM
;
A
#
# COMPACT_ATOMS: atom_id res chain seq x y z
N MET A 1 -27.33 26.70 49.29
CA MET A 1 -26.05 27.14 48.70
C MET A 1 -25.34 25.87 48.25
N LYS A 2 -24.98 25.57 47.00
CA LYS A 2 -24.83 26.36 45.77
C LYS A 2 -24.90 25.35 44.61
N LEU A 3 -25.85 25.52 43.69
CA LEU A 3 -25.74 25.02 42.31
C LEU A 3 -24.68 25.86 41.58
N LEU A 4 -23.99 25.24 40.62
CA LEU A 4 -23.30 25.77 39.41
C LEU A 4 -21.92 25.10 39.24
N PHE A 5 -21.76 24.23 38.23
CA PHE A 5 -21.31 24.58 36.86
C PHE A 5 -19.85 25.03 36.80
N LEU A 6 -18.99 24.15 36.27
CA LEU A 6 -17.97 24.42 35.23
C LEU A 6 -17.13 23.14 35.09
N ALA A 7 -17.34 22.28 34.10
CA ALA A 7 -16.91 22.50 32.73
C ALA A 7 -15.46 23.03 32.65
N ILE A 8 -14.49 22.17 32.96
CA ILE A 8 -13.09 22.31 32.54
C ILE A 8 -12.88 21.16 31.54
N VAL A 9 -13.33 21.37 30.30
CA VAL A 9 -12.46 21.75 29.18
C VAL A 9 -11.36 20.70 29.00
N PHE A 10 -11.78 19.57 28.43
CA PHE A 10 -10.94 18.55 27.84
C PHE A 10 -10.42 19.09 26.50
N VAL A 11 -9.44 19.99 26.55
CA VAL A 11 -8.68 20.39 25.36
C VAL A 11 -7.43 19.53 25.35
N LEU A 12 -7.60 18.29 24.88
CA LEU A 12 -6.50 17.59 24.22
C LEU A 12 -6.36 18.25 22.85
N ALA A 13 -5.58 19.33 22.80
CA ALA A 13 -4.98 19.76 21.56
C ALA A 13 -3.95 18.69 21.17
N GLN A 14 -4.43 17.62 20.53
CA GLN A 14 -3.59 16.68 19.80
C GLN A 14 -3.12 17.40 18.54
N GLY A 15 -2.12 18.27 18.70
CA GLY A 15 -1.24 18.66 17.61
C GLY A 15 -0.41 17.43 17.26
N CYS A 16 -1.01 16.46 16.55
CA CYS A 16 -0.28 15.32 16.04
C CYS A 16 0.63 15.85 14.92
N THR A 17 1.93 15.96 15.23
CA THR A 17 2.97 16.28 14.26
C THR A 17 3.16 15.05 13.35
N SER A 18 2.27 14.88 12.37
CA SER A 18 2.16 13.68 11.54
C SER A 18 3.19 13.61 10.38
N THR A 19 4.05 14.61 10.23
CA THR A 19 4.93 14.76 9.06
C THR A 19 6.06 13.71 8.96
N PRO A 20 6.82 13.39 10.04
CA PRO A 20 7.85 12.34 9.99
C PRO A 20 7.25 10.92 9.87
N ASP A 21 6.02 10.76 10.35
CA ASP A 21 5.37 9.45 10.48
C ASP A 21 4.82 8.94 9.13
N ARG A 22 4.39 9.85 8.24
CA ARG A 22 3.86 9.46 6.92
C ARG A 22 4.92 8.88 5.99
N LEU A 23 6.11 9.46 5.92
CA LEU A 23 7.18 8.89 5.08
C LEU A 23 7.62 7.51 5.58
N HIS A 24 7.74 7.36 6.91
CA HIS A 24 8.10 6.08 7.50
C HIS A 24 7.01 5.02 7.30
N SER A 25 5.74 5.38 7.49
CA SER A 25 4.60 4.48 7.24
C SER A 25 4.44 4.12 5.77
N LEU A 26 4.91 4.96 4.83
CA LEU A 26 5.00 4.58 3.41
C LEU A 26 5.96 3.41 3.26
N ASP A 27 7.18 3.51 3.80
CA ASP A 27 8.16 2.43 3.70
C ASP A 27 7.65 1.13 4.34
N ILE A 28 6.95 1.22 5.49
CA ILE A 28 6.28 0.06 6.12
C ILE A 28 5.23 -0.54 5.19
N SER A 29 4.41 0.30 4.56
CA SER A 29 3.36 -0.16 3.64
C SER A 29 3.95 -0.84 2.40
N LEU A 30 5.04 -0.29 1.84
CA LEU A 30 5.73 -0.88 0.70
C LEU A 30 6.35 -2.24 1.05
N ILE A 31 7.00 -2.38 2.21
CA ILE A 31 7.53 -3.66 2.69
C ILE A 31 6.40 -4.67 2.91
N GLY A 32 5.28 -4.22 3.49
CA GLY A 32 4.10 -5.06 3.69
C GLY A 32 3.52 -5.55 2.36
N TYR A 33 3.45 -4.66 1.38
CA TYR A 33 2.94 -4.97 0.05
C TYR A 33 3.84 -5.94 -0.70
N GLU A 34 5.16 -5.75 -0.67
CA GLU A 34 6.11 -6.71 -1.24
C GLU A 34 5.95 -8.10 -0.61
N LYS A 35 5.81 -8.18 0.71
CA LYS A 35 5.56 -9.45 1.41
C LYS A 35 4.24 -10.08 0.98
N ALA A 36 3.19 -9.27 0.83
CA ALA A 36 1.90 -9.74 0.33
C ALA A 36 1.99 -10.26 -1.10
N LEU A 37 2.76 -9.61 -1.98
CA LEU A 37 3.02 -10.11 -3.34
C LEU A 37 3.76 -11.44 -3.34
N ARG A 38 4.75 -11.61 -2.45
CA ARG A 38 5.59 -12.82 -2.41
C ARG A 38 4.94 -14.01 -1.71
N TRP A 39 4.27 -13.77 -0.59
CA TRP A 39 3.82 -14.82 0.34
C TRP A 39 2.35 -14.69 0.75
N GLY A 40 1.69 -13.60 0.35
CA GLY A 40 0.31 -13.35 0.71
C GLY A 40 -0.65 -14.24 -0.08
N HIS A 41 -1.79 -14.51 0.53
CA HIS A 41 -2.97 -14.97 -0.19
C HIS A 41 -3.69 -13.75 -0.80
N GLU A 42 -4.63 -13.97 -1.71
CA GLU A 42 -5.38 -12.92 -2.41
C GLU A 42 -5.91 -11.83 -1.46
N ASP A 43 -6.47 -12.24 -0.32
CA ASP A 43 -6.99 -11.34 0.73
C ASP A 43 -5.94 -10.38 1.29
N SER A 44 -4.68 -10.80 1.34
CA SER A 44 -3.58 -9.97 1.85
C SER A 44 -3.29 -8.79 0.92
N LEU A 45 -3.44 -8.98 -0.40
CA LEU A 45 -3.23 -7.93 -1.41
C LEU A 45 -4.42 -6.95 -1.47
N VAL A 46 -5.66 -7.47 -1.36
CA VAL A 46 -6.88 -6.66 -1.28
C VAL A 46 -6.77 -5.63 -0.14
N GLY A 47 -6.15 -6.02 0.99
CA GLY A 47 -5.96 -5.15 2.15
C GLY A 47 -5.10 -3.92 1.92
N PHE A 48 -4.35 -3.84 0.80
CA PHE A 48 -3.59 -2.66 0.43
C PHE A 48 -4.35 -1.74 -0.53
N MET A 49 -5.44 -2.17 -1.15
CA MET A 49 -6.13 -1.37 -2.16
C MET A 49 -7.05 -0.32 -1.51
N VAL A 50 -7.05 0.91 -2.04
CA VAL A 50 -7.99 1.97 -1.62
C VAL A 50 -9.44 1.54 -1.84
N SER A 51 -9.71 0.95 -3.00
CA SER A 51 -11.00 0.35 -3.30
C SER A 51 -10.83 -1.15 -3.34
N ARG A 52 -11.56 -1.84 -2.45
CA ARG A 52 -11.73 -3.30 -2.52
C ARG A 52 -12.69 -3.64 -3.67
N GLN A 53 -12.28 -3.33 -4.90
CA GLN A 53 -13.00 -3.78 -6.07
C GLN A 53 -12.97 -5.30 -6.10
N THR A 54 -13.98 -5.91 -6.71
CA THR A 54 -13.93 -7.34 -7.02
C THR A 54 -12.70 -7.59 -7.88
N ILE A 55 -11.71 -8.26 -7.30
CA ILE A 55 -10.53 -8.68 -8.07
C ILE A 55 -11.00 -9.67 -9.11
N ASP A 56 -10.55 -9.46 -10.35
CA ASP A 56 -10.82 -10.38 -11.44
C ASP A 56 -10.30 -11.79 -11.12
N LEU A 57 -11.16 -12.80 -11.29
CA LEU A 57 -10.79 -14.21 -11.09
C LEU A 57 -9.65 -14.64 -12.02
N GLU A 58 -9.53 -14.06 -13.21
CA GLU A 58 -8.40 -14.33 -14.11
C GLU A 58 -7.09 -13.77 -13.56
N LEU A 59 -7.14 -12.56 -12.98
CA LEU A 59 -5.99 -11.96 -12.33
C LEU A 59 -5.55 -12.82 -11.14
N ILE A 60 -6.48 -13.24 -10.29
CA ILE A 60 -6.24 -14.18 -9.19
C ILE A 60 -5.54 -15.46 -9.66
N LYS A 61 -6.08 -16.10 -10.71
CA LYS A 61 -5.47 -17.31 -11.28
C LYS A 61 -4.04 -17.04 -11.75
N ARG A 62 -3.80 -15.89 -12.38
CA ARG A 62 -2.47 -15.50 -12.83
C ARG A 62 -1.49 -15.32 -11.66
N TYR A 63 -1.91 -14.74 -10.54
CA TYR A 63 -1.08 -14.61 -9.32
C TYR A 63 -0.65 -15.98 -8.78
N ASN A 64 -1.55 -16.98 -8.81
CA ASN A 64 -1.21 -18.34 -8.38
C ASN A 64 -0.18 -19.02 -9.30
N GLN A 65 -0.06 -18.58 -10.56
CA GLN A 65 0.87 -19.12 -11.55
C GLN A 65 2.23 -18.39 -11.57
N VAL A 66 2.49 -17.43 -10.69
CA VAL A 66 3.79 -16.75 -10.62
C VAL A 66 4.43 -16.92 -9.24
N ASP A 67 5.75 -16.92 -9.19
CA ASP A 67 6.52 -16.76 -7.95
C ASP A 67 7.34 -15.48 -8.02
N ILE A 68 7.17 -14.59 -7.03
CA ILE A 68 7.86 -13.31 -7.01
C ILE A 68 9.29 -13.48 -6.48
N GLY A 69 10.27 -13.28 -7.36
CA GLY A 69 11.70 -13.37 -7.05
C GLY A 69 12.30 -12.05 -6.56
N GLY A 70 11.81 -10.92 -7.05
CA GLY A 70 12.38 -9.60 -6.77
C GLY A 70 11.35 -8.47 -6.82
N TYR A 71 11.57 -7.45 -6.00
CA TYR A 71 10.83 -6.19 -6.01
C TYR A 71 11.82 -5.05 -5.84
N ASN A 72 11.98 -4.20 -6.85
CA ASN A 72 12.97 -3.13 -6.84
C ASN A 72 12.33 -1.80 -7.23
N THR A 73 12.50 -0.78 -6.39
CA THR A 73 11.99 0.56 -6.70
C THR A 73 12.96 1.26 -7.65
N LEU A 74 12.52 1.52 -8.88
CA LEU A 74 13.30 2.22 -9.90
C LEU A 74 13.19 3.74 -9.77
N GLY A 75 12.05 4.22 -9.26
CA GLY A 75 11.80 5.65 -9.08
C GLY A 75 10.68 5.89 -8.08
N ARG A 76 10.77 7.01 -7.36
CA ARG A 76 9.82 7.44 -6.33
C ARG A 76 9.65 8.95 -6.38
N THR A 77 8.42 9.41 -6.47
CA THR A 77 8.03 10.82 -6.35
C THR A 77 6.96 10.92 -5.27
N ILE A 78 7.08 11.88 -4.36
CA ILE A 78 6.13 12.09 -3.25
C ILE A 78 5.63 13.52 -3.35
N SER A 79 4.32 13.73 -3.17
CA SER A 79 3.73 15.07 -3.13
C SER A 79 4.22 15.84 -1.90
N GLU A 80 4.26 17.17 -2.00
CA GLU A 80 4.71 18.06 -0.91
C GLU A 80 3.88 17.92 0.36
N ASP A 81 2.59 17.59 0.22
CA ASP A 81 1.65 17.37 1.32
C ASP A 81 1.73 15.97 1.95
N LEU A 82 2.60 15.09 1.43
CA LEU A 82 2.79 13.71 1.89
C LEU A 82 1.50 12.87 1.88
N ASN A 83 0.54 13.19 1.02
CA ASN A 83 -0.69 12.40 0.85
C ASN A 83 -0.65 11.46 -0.36
N ARG A 84 0.32 11.65 -1.27
CA ARG A 84 0.39 10.87 -2.50
C ARG A 84 1.83 10.53 -2.87
N ALA A 85 2.05 9.31 -3.31
CA ALA A 85 3.34 8.85 -3.82
C ALA A 85 3.16 8.09 -5.13
N GLU A 86 4.04 8.34 -6.08
CA GLU A 86 4.13 7.60 -7.34
C GLU A 86 5.44 6.82 -7.35
N LEU A 87 5.33 5.51 -7.60
CA LEU A 87 6.46 4.61 -7.67
C LEU A 87 6.51 3.93 -9.03
N THR A 88 7.71 3.77 -9.56
CA THR A 88 7.98 2.85 -10.66
C THR A 88 8.79 1.70 -10.09
N VAL A 89 8.29 0.48 -10.19
CA VAL A 89 8.92 -0.71 -9.60
C VAL A 89 9.17 -1.77 -10.65
N ALA A 90 10.30 -2.46 -10.56
CA ALA A 90 10.58 -3.68 -11.30
C ALA A 90 10.27 -4.88 -10.42
N ILE A 91 9.42 -5.77 -10.91
CA ILE A 91 9.05 -7.01 -10.26
C ILE A 91 9.63 -8.15 -11.09
N ASP A 92 10.59 -8.87 -10.51
CA ASP A 92 11.13 -10.09 -11.11
C ASP A 92 10.30 -11.27 -10.63
N TYR A 93 9.84 -12.11 -11.57
CA TYR A 93 8.98 -13.24 -11.26
C TYR A 93 9.33 -14.46 -12.10
N ILE A 94 9.03 -15.64 -11.57
CA ILE A 94 9.09 -16.91 -12.29
C ILE A 94 7.67 -17.24 -12.72
N ASP A 95 7.49 -17.41 -14.03
CA ASP A 95 6.25 -17.93 -14.59
C ASP A 95 6.25 -19.46 -14.47
N LYS A 96 5.36 -20.03 -13.65
CA LYS A 96 5.33 -21.47 -13.33
C LYS A 96 4.98 -22.33 -14.55
N GLU A 97 4.22 -21.79 -15.49
CA GLU A 97 3.82 -22.54 -16.69
C GLU A 97 5.01 -22.72 -17.63
N SER A 98 5.77 -21.66 -17.86
CA SER A 98 6.91 -21.67 -18.79
C SER A 98 8.27 -21.93 -18.12
N MET A 99 8.33 -21.94 -16.79
CA MET A 99 9.54 -21.99 -15.97
C MET A 99 10.58 -20.92 -16.35
N ARG A 100 10.10 -19.74 -16.78
CA ARG A 100 10.95 -18.62 -17.22
C ARG A 100 10.96 -17.51 -16.19
N VAL A 101 12.15 -16.93 -15.99
CA VAL A 101 12.30 -15.66 -15.28
C VAL A 101 11.84 -14.54 -16.21
N ARG A 102 10.94 -13.70 -15.70
CA ARG A 102 10.38 -12.53 -16.37
C ARG A 102 10.49 -11.32 -15.46
N LYS A 103 10.35 -10.15 -16.06
CA LYS A 103 10.35 -8.86 -15.38
C LYS A 103 9.13 -8.07 -15.80
N LEU A 104 8.42 -7.52 -14.83
CA LEU A 104 7.32 -6.57 -15.01
C LEU A 104 7.75 -5.21 -14.47
N VAL A 105 7.55 -4.14 -15.23
CA VAL A 105 7.68 -2.78 -14.72
C VAL A 105 6.28 -2.27 -14.42
N ASP A 106 6.01 -2.01 -13.14
CA ASP A 106 4.73 -1.58 -12.63
C ASP A 106 4.79 -0.10 -12.19
N LYS A 107 3.70 0.63 -12.47
CA LYS A 107 3.55 2.05 -12.12
C LYS A 107 2.48 2.17 -11.06
N GLN A 108 2.91 2.49 -9.85
CA GLN A 108 2.06 2.48 -8.68
C GLN A 108 1.72 3.88 -8.22
N VAL A 109 0.46 4.05 -7.81
CA VAL A 109 0.01 5.25 -7.11
C VAL A 109 -0.41 4.83 -5.72
N TRP A 110 0.17 5.48 -4.72
CA TRP A 110 -0.12 5.28 -3.31
C TRP A 110 -0.73 6.56 -2.74
N VAL A 111 -1.74 6.41 -1.90
CA VAL A 111 -2.35 7.52 -1.16
C VAL A 111 -2.34 7.22 0.32
N TYR A 112 -2.10 8.24 1.13
CA TYR A 112 -2.22 8.12 2.59
C TYR A 112 -3.69 8.15 2.97
N ASP A 113 -4.10 7.18 3.78
CA ASP A 113 -5.43 7.12 4.36
C ASP A 113 -5.35 7.52 5.84
N ASP A 114 -5.97 8.67 6.17
CA ASP A 114 -5.97 9.22 7.52
C ASP A 114 -6.87 8.45 8.50
N GLU A 115 -7.84 7.68 8.01
CA GLU A 115 -8.75 6.89 8.87
C GLU A 115 -8.04 5.65 9.41
N VAL A 116 -7.27 4.97 8.55
CA VAL A 116 -6.51 3.77 8.94
C VAL A 116 -5.02 4.05 9.23
N GLY A 117 -4.57 5.28 9.04
CA GLY A 117 -3.21 5.74 9.38
C GLY A 117 -2.10 5.07 8.58
N ARG A 118 -2.36 4.67 7.33
CA ARG A 118 -1.40 3.96 6.48
C ARG A 118 -1.58 4.27 5.01
N TRP A 119 -0.58 3.89 4.21
CA TRP A 119 -0.64 4.07 2.76
C TRP A 119 -1.38 2.90 2.10
N LEU A 120 -2.21 3.23 1.13
CA LEU A 120 -3.00 2.33 0.31
C LEU A 120 -2.66 2.53 -1.16
N LEU A 121 -2.64 1.44 -1.91
CA LEU A 121 -2.48 1.39 -3.34
C LEU A 121 -3.78 1.87 -4.02
N ALA A 122 -3.68 2.99 -4.72
CA ALA A 122 -4.76 3.58 -5.50
C ALA A 122 -4.75 3.09 -6.96
N SER A 123 -3.60 2.65 -7.47
CA SER A 123 -3.51 2.02 -8.79
C SER A 123 -4.04 0.57 -8.75
N THR A 124 -4.25 0.00 -9.94
CA THR A 124 -4.58 -1.42 -10.08
C THR A 124 -3.41 -2.30 -9.65
N LEU A 125 -3.70 -3.57 -9.33
CA LEU A 125 -2.67 -4.56 -9.07
C LEU A 125 -1.83 -4.85 -10.33
N PRO A 126 -0.56 -5.26 -10.18
CA PRO A 126 0.28 -5.70 -11.29
C PRO A 126 -0.38 -6.80 -12.12
N ALA A 127 -0.38 -6.65 -13.44
CA ALA A 127 -0.87 -7.65 -14.38
C ALA A 127 0.30 -8.45 -14.95
N PHE A 128 0.55 -9.65 -14.42
CA PHE A 128 1.59 -10.54 -14.93
C PHE A 128 1.17 -11.17 -16.26
N MET A 129 2.14 -11.29 -17.18
CA MET A 129 1.98 -11.98 -18.46
C MET A 129 2.56 -13.38 -18.36
#